data_AF-A0A015K3K0-F1
#
_entry.id   AF-A0A015K3K0-F1
#
_cell.length_a   1.000
_cell.length_b   1.000
_cell.length_c   1.000
_cell.angle_alpha   90.00
_cell.angle_beta   90.00
_cell.angle_gamma   90.00
#
_symmetry.space_group_name_H-M   'P 1'
#
loop_
_entity.id
_entity.type
_entity.pdbx_description
1 polymer ?
#
loop_
_entity_poly.entity_id
_entity_poly.type
_entity_poly.pdbx_seq_one_letter_code
_entity_poly.pdbx_strand_id
1 'polypeptide(L)'
;MNNLYKHALKQEQSLTQDLEKFENGEDVSVGIQGQISASLTALKRTIDDYDGLAKREMILVKQEKAFANISKLRDDYNEFKSQFERLKQKESNKTIQNNRAELLGRRHNTSTPESPFQQHEYSREQHALREHDFLKETDSALDEYIMRGREVLNNIYDQNNTLKNAQRKMLDAANTLGLSRNVIQYIERRFAQDKWIFIAGVIFTLFSMWAIVHYLT
;
A
#
# COMPACT_ATOMS: atom_id res chain seq x y z
N MET A 1 -11.12 -8.81 15.75
CA MET A 1 -11.75 -7.65 15.07
C MET A 1 -11.42 -6.33 15.77
N ASN A 2 -12.03 -6.00 16.92
CA ASN A 2 -11.84 -4.68 17.56
C ASN A 2 -10.40 -4.35 17.98
N ASN A 3 -9.61 -5.35 18.38
CA ASN A 3 -8.23 -5.12 18.80
C ASN A 3 -7.31 -4.73 17.63
N LEU A 4 -7.54 -5.31 16.44
CA LEU A 4 -6.78 -4.99 15.23
C LEU A 4 -7.09 -3.60 14.71
N TYR A 5 -8.36 -3.19 14.77
CA TYR A 5 -8.75 -1.83 14.42
C TYR A 5 -8.09 -0.79 15.35
N LYS A 6 -8.07 -1.04 16.66
CA LYS A 6 -7.34 -0.19 17.63
C LYS A 6 -5.83 -0.17 17.38
N HIS A 7 -5.25 -1.31 16.99
CA HIS A 7 -3.84 -1.39 16.63
C HIS A 7 -3.54 -0.58 15.36
N ALA A 8 -4.38 -0.67 14.34
CA ALA A 8 -4.26 0.12 13.11
C ALA A 8 -4.32 1.62 13.41
N LEU A 9 -5.27 2.07 14.23
CA LEU A 9 -5.34 3.49 14.66
C LEU A 9 -4.09 3.96 15.39
N LYS A 10 -3.47 3.10 16.22
CA LYS A 10 -2.21 3.46 16.89
C LYS A 10 -1.06 3.56 15.89
N GLN A 11 -1.01 2.69 14.88
CA GLN A 11 -0.05 2.77 13.79
C GLN A 11 -0.24 4.05 12.97
N GLU A 12 -1.49 4.45 12.75
CA GLU A 12 -1.86 5.70 12.08
C GLU A 12 -1.33 6.92 12.83
N GLN A 13 -1.57 6.99 14.15
CA GLN A 13 -1.06 8.08 14.99
C GLN A 13 0.46 8.18 14.97
N SER A 14 1.16 7.04 15.00
CA SER A 14 2.62 6.99 14.87
C SER A 14 3.08 7.49 13.50
N LEU A 15 2.37 7.11 12.43
CA LEU A 15 2.66 7.54 11.06
C LEU A 15 2.47 9.04 10.89
N THR A 16 1.41 9.62 11.46
CA THR A 16 1.20 11.07 11.45
C THR A 16 2.35 11.79 12.14
N GLN A 17 2.77 11.34 13.33
CA GLN A 17 3.89 11.95 14.05
C GLN A 17 5.21 11.85 13.29
N ASP A 18 5.49 10.69 12.67
CA ASP A 18 6.72 10.50 11.89
C ASP A 18 6.69 11.34 10.59
N LEU A 19 5.52 11.49 9.95
CA LEU A 19 5.33 12.37 8.79
C LEU A 19 5.48 13.85 9.15
N GLU A 20 4.93 14.29 10.28
CA GLU A 20 5.08 15.68 10.76
C GLU A 20 6.55 16.02 11.04
N LYS A 21 7.29 15.12 11.68
CA LYS A 21 8.75 15.29 11.89
C LYS A 21 9.51 15.40 10.58
N PHE A 22 9.12 14.59 9.58
CA PHE A 22 9.71 14.63 8.26
C PHE A 22 9.35 15.92 7.50
N GLU A 23 8.11 16.39 7.61
CA GLU A 23 7.64 17.63 6.98
C GLU A 23 8.31 18.88 7.56
N ASN A 24 8.51 18.90 8.88
CA ASN A 24 9.21 19.98 9.59
C ASN A 24 10.71 20.03 9.28
N GLY A 25 11.25 19.01 8.60
CA GLY A 25 12.67 18.93 8.22
C GLY A 25 13.61 18.76 9.41
N GLU A 26 13.09 18.35 10.57
CA GLU A 26 13.86 18.12 11.78
C GLU A 26 14.82 16.94 11.60
N ASP A 27 14.38 15.92 10.85
CA ASP A 27 15.19 14.77 10.45
C ASP A 27 14.82 14.26 9.04
N VAL A 28 15.52 14.74 8.01
CA VAL A 28 15.38 14.25 6.61
C VAL A 28 16.20 12.97 6.36
N SER A 29 16.83 12.42 7.41
CA SER A 29 17.73 11.29 7.32
C SER A 29 17.08 10.06 6.67
N VAL A 30 17.88 9.31 5.90
CA VAL A 30 17.51 8.03 5.28
C VAL A 30 16.93 7.05 6.32
N GLY A 31 17.33 7.18 7.60
CA GLY A 31 16.81 6.38 8.70
C GLY A 31 15.30 6.56 8.95
N ILE A 32 14.81 7.80 9.01
CA ILE A 32 13.38 8.08 9.23
C ILE A 32 12.56 7.73 7.99
N GLN A 33 13.10 7.93 6.79
CA GLN A 33 12.45 7.46 5.56
C GLN A 33 12.25 5.93 5.57
N GLY A 34 13.24 5.19 6.05
CA GLY A 34 13.16 3.74 6.25
C GLY A 34 12.14 3.35 7.32
N GLN A 35 12.10 4.08 8.44
CA GLN A 35 11.14 3.87 9.51
C GLN A 35 9.68 4.09 9.04
N ILE A 36 9.41 5.20 8.35
CA ILE A 36 8.08 5.50 7.78
C ILE A 36 7.67 4.43 6.75
N SER A 37 8.61 3.99 5.91
CA SER A 37 8.35 2.92 4.93
C SER A 37 8.02 1.58 5.61
N ALA A 38 8.70 1.27 6.73
CA ALA A 38 8.43 0.09 7.52
C ALA A 38 7.07 0.15 8.23
N SER A 39 6.71 1.31 8.81
CA SER A 39 5.42 1.50 9.48
C SER A 39 4.24 1.50 8.49
N LEU A 40 4.40 2.06 7.29
CA LEU A 40 3.44 1.92 6.19
C LEU A 40 3.21 0.45 5.80
N THR A 41 4.29 -0.32 5.69
CA THR A 41 4.20 -1.76 5.37
C THR A 41 3.51 -2.55 6.48
N ALA A 42 3.80 -2.21 7.74
CA ALA A 42 3.15 -2.81 8.90
C ALA A 42 1.65 -2.47 8.95
N LEU A 43 1.26 -1.22 8.66
CA LEU A 43 -0.15 -0.81 8.59
C LEU A 43 -0.89 -1.57 7.48
N LYS A 44 -0.30 -1.67 6.28
CA LYS A 44 -0.87 -2.44 5.17
C LYS A 44 -1.12 -3.90 5.56
N ARG A 45 -0.17 -4.53 6.24
CA ARG A 45 -0.34 -5.90 6.75
C ARG A 45 -1.49 -6.00 7.76
N THR A 46 -1.59 -5.06 8.70
CA THR A 46 -2.72 -5.00 9.65
C THR A 46 -4.07 -4.86 8.93
N ILE A 47 -4.14 -4.05 7.87
CA ILE A 47 -5.35 -3.88 7.05
C ILE A 47 -5.72 -5.19 6.35
N ASP A 48 -4.74 -5.89 5.76
CA ASP A 48 -4.96 -7.17 5.10
C ASP A 48 -5.40 -8.26 6.09
N ASP A 49 -4.81 -8.29 7.29
CA ASP A 49 -5.22 -9.20 8.37
C ASP A 49 -6.64 -8.89 8.86
N TYR A 50 -7.02 -7.61 8.94
CA TYR A 50 -8.37 -7.18 9.31
C TYR A 50 -9.41 -7.51 8.21
N ASP A 51 -9.06 -7.37 6.93
CA ASP A 51 -9.87 -7.80 5.77
C ASP A 51 -10.11 -9.32 5.76
N GLY A 52 -9.07 -10.10 6.08
CA GLY A 52 -9.18 -11.55 6.22
C GLY A 52 -10.14 -11.98 7.34
N LEU A 53 -10.15 -11.26 8.47
CA LEU A 53 -11.09 -11.53 9.56
C LEU A 53 -12.50 -11.06 9.26
N ALA A 54 -12.66 -9.92 8.58
CA ALA A 54 -13.97 -9.41 8.17
C ALA A 54 -14.71 -10.35 7.21
N LYS A 55 -13.97 -11.02 6.33
CA LYS A 55 -14.52 -12.05 5.43
C LYS A 55 -14.97 -13.33 6.15
N ARG A 56 -14.37 -13.64 7.31
CA ARG A 56 -14.69 -14.85 8.11
C ARG A 56 -15.79 -14.61 9.14
N GLU A 57 -16.21 -13.37 9.36
CA GLU A 57 -17.25 -13.03 10.33
C GLU A 57 -18.63 -13.48 9.80
N MET A 58 -19.37 -14.30 10.56
CA MET A 58 -20.70 -14.80 10.16
C MET A 58 -21.85 -13.80 10.39
N ILE A 59 -21.59 -12.68 11.08
CA ILE A 59 -22.63 -11.69 11.41
C ILE A 59 -22.57 -10.54 10.41
N LEU A 60 -23.58 -10.44 9.53
CA LEU A 60 -23.67 -9.45 8.45
C LEU A 60 -23.48 -7.99 8.93
N VAL A 61 -24.15 -7.58 10.02
CA VAL A 61 -24.04 -6.21 10.56
C VAL A 61 -22.62 -5.87 11.04
N LYS A 62 -21.91 -6.84 11.63
CA LYS A 62 -20.51 -6.64 12.07
C LYS A 62 -19.56 -6.64 10.89
N GLN A 63 -19.86 -7.44 9.88
CA GLN A 63 -19.11 -7.52 8.64
C GLN A 63 -19.20 -6.22 7.85
N GLU A 64 -20.38 -5.64 7.68
CA GLU A 64 -20.56 -4.33 7.02
C GLU A 64 -19.78 -3.23 7.74
N LYS A 65 -19.87 -3.18 9.08
CA LYS A 65 -19.09 -2.22 9.88
C LYS A 65 -17.58 -2.43 9.73
N ALA A 66 -17.14 -3.69 9.67
CA ALA A 66 -15.73 -4.01 9.45
C ALA A 66 -15.27 -3.58 8.05
N PHE A 67 -16.06 -3.82 7.00
CA PHE A 67 -15.74 -3.36 5.65
C PHE A 67 -15.70 -1.84 5.53
N ALA A 68 -16.62 -1.12 6.18
CA ALA A 68 -16.59 0.34 6.22
C ALA A 68 -15.30 0.85 6.91
N ASN A 69 -14.90 0.23 8.01
CA ASN A 69 -13.65 0.56 8.71
C ASN A 69 -12.41 0.21 7.87
N ILE A 70 -12.41 -0.91 7.15
CA ILE A 70 -11.32 -1.31 6.23
C ILE A 70 -11.20 -0.32 5.09
N SER A 71 -12.34 0.13 4.53
CA SER A 71 -12.34 1.13 3.46
C SER A 71 -11.66 2.40 3.92
N LYS A 72 -12.07 2.94 5.07
CA LYS A 72 -11.44 4.13 5.67
C LYS A 72 -9.93 3.94 5.86
N LEU A 73 -9.52 2.87 6.52
CA LEU A 73 -8.09 2.58 6.73
C LEU A 73 -7.30 2.45 5.42
N ARG A 74 -7.92 1.99 4.32
CA ARG A 74 -7.28 1.94 3.00
C ARG A 74 -7.15 3.33 2.38
N ASP A 75 -8.17 4.16 2.52
CA ASP A 75 -8.15 5.54 2.06
C ASP A 75 -7.05 6.32 2.81
N ASP A 76 -7.02 6.20 4.13
CA ASP A 76 -6.00 6.81 5.00
C ASP A 76 -4.59 6.31 4.64
N TYR A 77 -4.41 5.00 4.42
CA TYR A 77 -3.13 4.44 3.95
C TYR A 77 -2.66 5.03 2.62
N ASN A 78 -3.57 5.18 1.65
CA ASN A 78 -3.23 5.76 0.35
C ASN A 78 -2.86 7.23 0.49
N GLU A 79 -3.53 7.97 1.36
CA GLU A 79 -3.21 9.35 1.67
C GLU A 79 -1.82 9.46 2.30
N PHE A 80 -1.52 8.71 3.37
CA PHE A 80 -0.20 8.72 4.01
C PHE A 80 0.92 8.33 3.03
N LYS A 81 0.67 7.34 2.17
CA LYS A 81 1.61 6.97 1.13
C LYS A 81 1.85 8.12 0.16
N SER A 82 0.79 8.79 -0.32
CA SER A 82 0.92 9.93 -1.23
C SER A 82 1.63 11.12 -0.57
N GLN A 83 1.37 11.39 0.71
CA GLN A 83 2.05 12.44 1.46
C GLN A 83 3.54 12.13 1.60
N PHE A 84 3.89 10.89 1.95
CA PHE A 84 5.27 10.45 2.05
C PHE A 84 6.04 10.60 0.73
N GLU A 85 5.48 10.13 -0.39
CA GLU A 85 6.08 10.26 -1.73
C GLU A 85 6.27 11.73 -2.11
N ARG A 86 5.29 12.60 -1.83
CA ARG A 86 5.38 14.03 -2.10
C ARG A 86 6.49 14.69 -1.29
N LEU A 87 6.60 14.37 0.00
CA LEU A 87 7.65 14.91 0.86
C LEU A 87 9.03 14.42 0.41
N LYS A 88 9.14 13.14 0.06
CA LYS A 88 10.38 12.56 -0.49
C LYS A 88 10.81 13.26 -1.77
N GLN A 89 9.86 13.53 -2.68
CA GLN A 89 10.14 14.25 -3.92
C GLN A 89 10.54 15.71 -3.66
N LYS A 90 9.91 16.38 -2.67
CA LYS A 90 10.27 17.74 -2.25
C LYS A 90 11.71 17.80 -1.74
N GLU A 91 12.12 16.84 -0.90
CA GLU A 91 13.48 16.76 -0.38
C GLU A 91 14.51 16.42 -1.46
N SER A 92 14.22 15.45 -2.34
CA SER A 92 15.07 15.15 -3.50
C SER A 92 15.27 16.39 -4.39
N ASN A 93 14.19 17.12 -4.69
CA ASN A 93 14.27 18.34 -5.48
C ASN A 93 15.07 19.44 -4.78
N LYS A 94 14.97 19.57 -3.45
CA LYS A 94 15.74 20.52 -2.65
C LYS A 94 17.24 20.20 -2.69
N THR A 95 17.60 18.92 -2.56
CA THR A 95 19.00 18.48 -2.73
C THR A 95 19.52 18.75 -4.13
N ILE A 96 18.74 18.44 -5.18
CA ILE A 96 19.11 18.72 -6.58
C ILE A 96 19.29 20.22 -6.81
N GLN A 97 18.41 21.06 -6.25
CA GLN A 97 18.54 22.53 -6.35
C GLN A 97 19.77 23.05 -5.62
N ASN A 98 20.08 22.52 -4.43
CA ASN A 98 21.28 22.86 -3.67
C ASN A 98 22.55 22.48 -4.44
N ASN A 99 22.64 21.24 -4.94
CA ASN A 99 23.78 20.78 -5.74
C ASN A 99 23.94 21.66 -7.00
N ARG A 100 22.84 22.02 -7.66
CA ARG A 100 22.89 22.92 -8.82
C ARG A 100 23.36 24.32 -8.44
N ALA A 101 22.93 24.86 -7.31
CA ALA A 101 23.36 26.17 -6.81
C ALA A 101 24.86 26.17 -6.46
N GLU A 102 25.37 25.10 -5.86
CA GLU A 102 26.80 24.92 -5.56
C GLU A 102 27.64 24.86 -6.85
N LEU A 103 27.19 24.13 -7.87
CA LEU A 103 27.87 24.04 -9.17
C LEU A 103 27.89 25.36 -9.94
N LEU A 104 26.84 26.18 -9.81
CA LEU A 104 26.77 27.52 -10.41
C LEU A 104 27.63 28.53 -9.63
N GLY A 105 27.66 28.43 -8.30
CA GLY A 105 28.52 29.25 -7.44
C GLY A 105 30.01 29.00 -7.67
N ARG A 106 30.40 27.76 -7.97
CA ARG A 106 31.81 27.40 -8.21
C ARG A 106 32.38 27.95 -9.52
N ARG A 107 31.54 28.32 -10.49
CA ARG A 107 31.98 28.86 -11.80
C ARG A 107 32.28 30.37 -11.80
N HIS A 108 31.86 31.12 -10.79
CA HIS A 108 32.02 32.59 -10.81
C HIS A 108 33.40 33.10 -10.37
N ASN A 109 34.29 32.22 -9.88
CA ASN A 109 35.64 32.61 -9.43
C ASN A 109 36.79 32.13 -10.33
N THR A 110 36.51 31.50 -11.48
CA THR A 110 37.57 31.17 -12.46
C THR A 110 37.67 32.24 -13.53
N SER A 111 38.11 33.44 -13.12
CA SER A 111 38.57 34.48 -14.03
C SER A 111 39.85 34.00 -14.74
N THR A 112 39.70 33.21 -15.80
CA THR A 112 40.80 32.88 -16.73
C THR A 112 40.73 33.83 -17.92
N PRO A 113 41.70 34.74 -18.13
CA PRO A 113 41.88 35.42 -19.40
C PRO A 113 42.51 34.45 -20.42
N GLU A 114 41.73 34.17 -21.46
CA GLU A 114 42.13 34.07 -22.87
C GLU A 114 43.65 34.08 -23.19
N SER A 115 44.25 32.92 -23.52
CA SER A 115 45.28 32.79 -24.56
C SER A 115 45.64 31.31 -24.88
N PRO A 116 45.55 30.83 -26.14
CA PRO A 116 45.77 29.41 -26.49
C PRO A 116 47.23 28.95 -26.62
N PHE A 117 48.24 29.82 -26.41
CA PHE A 117 49.61 29.56 -26.89
C PHE A 117 50.74 29.65 -25.85
N GLN A 118 50.45 29.54 -24.56
CA GLN A 118 51.50 29.49 -23.53
C GLN A 118 51.20 28.37 -22.52
N GLN A 119 52.07 27.34 -22.49
CA GLN A 119 52.38 26.42 -21.38
C GLN A 119 52.35 24.93 -21.75
N HIS A 120 53.42 24.47 -22.41
CA HIS A 120 53.72 23.05 -22.56
C HIS A 120 54.35 22.39 -21.31
N GLU A 121 54.48 23.09 -20.18
CA GLU A 121 55.13 22.52 -18.96
C GLU A 121 54.24 22.55 -17.69
N TYR A 122 53.14 23.32 -17.67
CA TYR A 122 52.19 23.38 -16.54
C TYR A 122 50.91 22.56 -16.77
N SER A 123 50.79 21.91 -17.92
CA SER A 123 49.56 21.22 -18.33
C SER A 123 49.33 19.87 -17.63
N ARG A 124 50.37 19.18 -17.16
CA ARG A 124 50.22 17.82 -16.57
C ARG A 124 49.59 17.85 -15.17
N GLU A 125 49.99 18.79 -14.34
CA GLU A 125 49.45 18.94 -12.98
C GLU A 125 48.01 19.47 -13.01
N GLN A 126 47.73 20.43 -13.91
CA GLN A 126 46.36 20.91 -14.16
C GLN A 126 45.44 19.84 -14.80
N HIS A 127 45.99 18.90 -15.58
CA HIS A 127 45.24 17.76 -16.07
C HIS A 127 44.95 16.75 -14.95
N ALA A 128 45.93 16.45 -14.10
CA ALA A 128 45.73 15.56 -12.95
C ALA A 128 44.71 16.11 -11.93
N LEU A 129 44.71 17.42 -11.68
CA LEU A 129 43.72 18.07 -10.81
C LEU A 129 42.31 18.01 -11.39
N ARG A 130 42.16 18.27 -12.69
CA ARG A 130 40.87 18.11 -13.39
C ARG A 130 40.38 16.67 -13.39
N GLU A 131 41.29 15.72 -13.56
CA GLU A 131 40.96 14.29 -13.56
C GLU A 131 40.50 13.84 -12.17
N HIS A 132 41.15 14.31 -11.10
CA HIS A 132 40.70 14.05 -9.73
C HIS A 132 39.33 14.64 -9.41
N ASP A 133 39.07 15.87 -9.84
CA ASP A 133 37.77 16.50 -9.65
C ASP A 133 36.68 15.76 -10.44
N PHE A 134 36.98 15.37 -11.69
CA PHE A 134 36.08 14.57 -12.52
C PHE A 134 35.83 13.17 -11.91
N LEU A 135 36.86 12.51 -11.38
CA LEU A 135 36.73 11.21 -10.72
C LEU A 135 35.86 11.31 -9.46
N LYS A 136 36.03 12.34 -8.63
CA LYS A 136 35.19 12.56 -7.45
C LYS A 136 33.74 12.84 -7.78
N GLU A 137 33.49 13.65 -8.81
CA GLU A 137 32.14 13.95 -9.29
C GLU A 137 31.49 12.68 -9.87
N THR A 138 32.27 11.87 -10.59
CA THR A 138 31.80 10.59 -11.14
C THR A 138 31.49 9.58 -10.04
N ASP A 139 32.32 9.49 -9.00
CA ASP A 139 32.12 8.59 -7.86
C ASP A 139 30.80 8.92 -7.13
N SER A 140 30.55 10.21 -6.87
CA SER A 140 29.29 10.68 -6.28
C SER A 140 28.09 10.40 -7.19
N ALA A 141 28.23 10.61 -8.50
CA ALA A 141 27.15 10.32 -9.45
C ALA A 141 26.85 8.81 -9.53
N LEU A 142 27.88 7.96 -9.51
CA LEU A 142 27.74 6.50 -9.49
C LEU A 142 27.01 6.01 -8.23
N ASP A 143 27.33 6.56 -7.07
CA ASP A 143 26.64 6.26 -5.82
C ASP A 143 25.15 6.65 -5.87
N GLU A 144 24.83 7.82 -6.44
CA GLU A 144 23.45 8.25 -6.68
C GLU A 144 22.71 7.28 -7.62
N TYR A 145 23.35 6.84 -8.71
CA TYR A 145 22.77 5.85 -9.62
C TYR A 145 22.56 4.49 -8.96
N ILE A 146 23.48 4.03 -8.10
CA ILE A 146 23.33 2.78 -7.33
C ILE A 146 22.15 2.90 -6.36
N MET A 147 22.04 4.02 -5.66
CA MET A 147 20.95 4.28 -4.72
C MET A 147 19.60 4.29 -5.43
N ARG A 148 19.51 4.97 -6.57
CA ARG A 148 18.31 5.00 -7.41
C ARG A 148 17.99 3.63 -8.02
N GLY A 149 19.00 2.86 -8.40
CA GLY A 149 18.85 1.49 -8.88
C GLY A 149 18.28 0.56 -7.79
N ARG A 150 18.72 0.71 -6.53
CA ARG A 150 18.15 -0.02 -5.38
C ARG A 150 16.71 0.37 -5.10
N GLU A 151 16.37 1.65 -5.24
CA GLU A 151 15.00 2.13 -5.07
C GLU A 151 14.06 1.59 -6.16
N VAL A 152 14.49 1.56 -7.42
CA VAL A 152 13.75 0.92 -8.51
C VAL A 152 13.61 -0.58 -8.27
N LEU A 153 14.65 -1.26 -7.80
CA LEU A 153 14.61 -2.69 -7.50
C LEU A 153 13.62 -3.01 -6.36
N ASN A 154 13.62 -2.19 -5.30
CA ASN A 154 12.64 -2.29 -4.21
C ASN A 154 11.22 -2.02 -4.72
N ASN A 155 11.03 -1.03 -5.59
CA ASN A 155 9.73 -0.74 -6.19
C ASN A 155 9.23 -1.91 -7.05
N ILE A 156 10.10 -2.53 -7.86
CA ILE A 156 9.77 -3.73 -8.64
C ILE A 156 9.44 -4.92 -7.73
N TYR A 157 10.20 -5.10 -6.64
CA TYR A 157 9.95 -6.13 -5.64
C TYR A 157 8.57 -5.95 -4.96
N ASP A 158 8.23 -4.72 -4.57
CA ASP A 158 6.96 -4.37 -3.94
C ASP A 158 5.77 -4.42 -4.93
N GLN A 159 5.98 -4.05 -6.20
CA GLN A 159 4.99 -4.19 -7.27
C GLN A 159 4.70 -5.66 -7.60
N ASN A 160 5.67 -6.56 -7.45
CA ASN A 160 5.45 -8.00 -7.68
C ASN A 160 4.42 -8.57 -6.67
N ASN A 161 4.35 -8.01 -5.47
CA ASN A 161 3.40 -8.42 -4.45
C ASN A 161 1.96 -7.94 -4.75
N THR A 162 1.79 -6.77 -5.38
CA THR A 162 0.45 -6.27 -5.75
C THR A 162 -0.18 -7.11 -6.86
N LEU A 163 0.60 -7.52 -7.86
CA LEU A 163 0.14 -8.43 -8.93
C LEU A 163 -0.19 -9.82 -8.39
N LYS A 164 0.65 -10.39 -7.50
CA LYS A 164 0.36 -11.67 -6.83
C LYS A 164 -0.91 -11.59 -5.97
N ASN A 165 -1.13 -10.47 -5.27
CA ASN A 165 -2.35 -10.27 -4.49
C ASN A 165 -3.59 -10.03 -5.37
N ALA A 166 -3.45 -9.37 -6.51
CA ALA A 166 -4.54 -9.24 -7.49
C ALA A 166 -4.91 -10.60 -8.09
N GLN A 167 -3.92 -11.42 -8.47
CA GLN A 167 -4.12 -12.78 -8.96
C GLN A 167 -4.79 -13.66 -7.90
N ARG A 168 -4.31 -13.62 -6.65
CA ARG A 168 -4.94 -14.34 -5.52
C ARG A 168 -6.38 -13.89 -5.30
N LYS A 169 -6.65 -12.57 -5.32
CA LYS A 169 -8.01 -12.02 -5.19
C LYS A 169 -8.93 -12.44 -6.34
N MET A 170 -8.41 -12.51 -7.57
CA MET A 170 -9.17 -12.99 -8.73
C MET A 170 -9.49 -14.48 -8.60
N LEU A 171 -8.53 -15.29 -8.17
CA LEU A 171 -8.71 -16.73 -7.94
C LEU A 171 -9.69 -16.98 -6.80
N ASP A 172 -9.59 -16.22 -5.72
CA ASP A 172 -10.50 -16.28 -4.58
C ASP A 172 -11.90 -15.84 -4.99
N ALA A 173 -12.05 -14.76 -5.77
CA ALA A 173 -13.34 -14.32 -6.30
C ALA A 173 -13.95 -15.36 -7.25
N ALA A 174 -13.15 -16.02 -8.09
CA ALA A 174 -13.61 -17.13 -8.91
C ALA A 174 -14.08 -18.32 -8.05
N ASN A 175 -13.35 -18.64 -6.97
CA ASN A 175 -13.75 -19.67 -6.02
C ASN A 175 -14.99 -19.29 -5.20
N THR A 176 -15.18 -18.01 -4.83
CA THR A 176 -16.37 -17.56 -4.09
C THR A 176 -17.60 -17.47 -4.98
N LEU A 177 -17.46 -17.12 -6.26
CA LEU A 177 -18.54 -17.19 -7.25
C LEU A 177 -18.93 -18.66 -7.53
N GLY A 178 -17.96 -19.59 -7.52
CA GLY A 178 -18.22 -21.02 -7.54
C GLY A 178 -18.96 -21.53 -6.29
N LEU A 179 -18.57 -21.06 -5.09
CA LEU A 179 -19.19 -21.40 -3.81
C LEU A 179 -20.59 -20.75 -3.66
N SER A 180 -20.78 -19.55 -4.20
CA SER A 180 -22.08 -18.85 -4.28
C SER A 180 -23.11 -19.69 -5.03
N ARG A 181 -22.70 -20.44 -6.07
CA ARG A 181 -23.61 -21.36 -6.77
C ARG A 181 -24.18 -22.43 -5.85
N ASN A 182 -23.39 -22.95 -4.91
CA ASN A 182 -23.85 -23.90 -3.90
C ASN A 182 -24.77 -23.24 -2.85
N VAL A 183 -24.47 -22.00 -2.44
CA VAL A 183 -25.35 -21.23 -1.53
C VAL A 183 -26.68 -20.88 -2.22
N ILE A 184 -26.66 -20.49 -3.50
CA ILE A 184 -27.85 -20.22 -4.33
C ILE A 184 -28.69 -21.50 -4.46
N GLN A 185 -28.07 -22.64 -4.77
CA GLN A 185 -28.76 -23.93 -4.82
C GLN A 185 -29.29 -24.37 -3.46
N TYR A 186 -28.58 -24.06 -2.37
CA TYR A 186 -29.03 -24.34 -1.01
C TYR A 186 -30.24 -23.49 -0.61
N ILE A 187 -30.26 -22.21 -1.00
CA ILE A 187 -31.40 -21.30 -0.84
C ILE A 187 -32.61 -21.82 -1.62
N GLU A 188 -32.41 -22.22 -2.88
CA GLU A 188 -33.48 -22.73 -3.75
C GLU A 188 -34.09 -24.04 -3.20
N ARG A 189 -33.26 -24.94 -2.64
CA ARG A 189 -33.72 -26.15 -1.95
C ARG A 189 -34.56 -25.87 -0.71
N ARG A 190 -34.24 -24.81 0.06
CA ARG A 190 -34.99 -24.43 1.25
C ARG A 190 -36.41 -23.95 0.90
N PHE A 191 -36.56 -23.19 -0.19
CA PHE A 191 -37.88 -22.81 -0.71
C PHE A 191 -38.70 -24.00 -1.20
N ALA A 192 -38.04 -24.99 -1.83
CA ALA A 192 -38.71 -26.21 -2.23
C ALA A 192 -39.20 -27.04 -1.02
N GLN A 193 -38.37 -27.17 0.01
CA GLN A 193 -38.72 -27.86 1.26
C GLN A 193 -39.89 -27.18 1.98
N ASP A 194 -39.88 -25.85 2.04
CA ASP A 194 -40.95 -25.08 2.69
C ASP A 194 -42.32 -25.34 2.03
N LYS A 195 -42.35 -25.46 0.71
CA LYS A 195 -43.56 -25.85 -0.04
C LYS A 195 -44.08 -27.24 0.38
N TRP A 196 -43.19 -28.21 0.58
CA TRP A 196 -43.58 -29.56 1.01
C TRP A 196 -44.10 -29.57 2.45
N ILE A 197 -43.49 -28.80 3.36
CA ILE A 197 -43.95 -28.66 4.74
C ILE A 197 -45.34 -28.02 4.77
N PHE A 198 -45.58 -27.00 3.95
CA PHE A 198 -46.90 -26.37 3.81
C PHE A 198 -47.96 -27.36 3.33
N ILE A 199 -47.68 -28.13 2.26
CA ILE A 199 -48.62 -29.12 1.72
C ILE A 199 -48.92 -30.22 2.75
N ALA A 200 -47.90 -30.71 3.48
CA ALA A 200 -48.10 -31.69 4.53
C ALA A 200 -49.00 -31.16 5.66
N GLY A 201 -48.83 -29.90 6.06
CA GLY A 201 -49.70 -29.24 7.04
C GLY A 201 -51.16 -29.15 6.58
N VAL A 202 -51.40 -28.78 5.31
CA VAL A 202 -52.75 -28.71 4.73
C VAL A 202 -53.42 -30.09 4.69
N ILE A 203 -52.69 -31.15 4.34
CA ILE A 203 -53.23 -32.52 4.32
C ILE A 203 -53.58 -32.98 5.74
N PHE A 204 -52.71 -32.68 6.71
CA PHE A 204 -52.94 -33.04 8.10
C PHE A 204 -54.20 -32.37 8.67
N THR A 205 -54.41 -31.08 8.40
CA THR A 205 -55.60 -30.36 8.88
C THR A 205 -56.88 -30.89 8.24
N LEU A 206 -56.87 -31.19 6.94
CA LEU A 206 -58.00 -31.80 6.26
C LEU A 206 -58.31 -33.20 6.80
N PHE A 207 -57.27 -34.01 7.06
CA PHE A 207 -57.43 -35.33 7.67
C PHE A 207 -58.02 -35.24 9.08
N SER A 208 -57.55 -34.32 9.93
CA SER A 208 -58.13 -34.10 11.26
C SER A 208 -59.60 -33.67 11.18
N MET A 209 -59.94 -32.76 10.27
CA MET A 209 -61.32 -32.32 10.07
C MET A 209 -62.22 -33.49 9.61
N TRP A 210 -61.74 -34.30 8.66
CA TRP A 210 -62.45 -35.51 8.22
C TRP A 210 -62.66 -36.52 9.34
N ALA A 211 -61.61 -36.80 10.13
CA ALA A 211 -61.67 -37.74 11.24
C ALA A 211 -62.68 -37.31 12.31
N ILE A 212 -62.76 -36.00 12.61
CA ILE A 212 -63.76 -35.47 13.55
C ILE A 212 -65.17 -35.69 13.02
N VAL A 213 -65.43 -35.39 11.74
CA VAL A 213 -66.77 -35.56 11.14
C VAL A 213 -67.17 -37.04 11.11
N HIS A 214 -66.24 -37.93 10.74
CA HIS A 214 -66.51 -39.37 10.66
C HIS A 214 -66.71 -40.03 12.03
N TYR A 215 -66.06 -39.53 13.08
CA TYR A 215 -66.21 -40.10 14.43
C TYR A 215 -67.44 -39.54 15.17
N LEU A 216 -67.93 -38.36 14.77
CA LEU A 216 -69.11 -37.71 15.36
C LEU A 216 -70.43 -38.03 14.65
N THR A 217 -70.38 -38.56 13.43
CA THR A 217 -71.55 -38.96 12.61
C THR A 217 -71.66 -40.47 12.53
#